data_AF-A0A935L7G0-F1
#
_entry.id   AF-A0A935L7G0-F1
#
_cell.length_a   1.000
_cell.length_b   1.000
_cell.length_c   1.000
_cell.angle_alpha   90.00
_cell.angle_beta   90.00
_cell.angle_gamma   90.00
#
_symmetry.space_group_name_H-M   'P 1'
#
loop_
_entity.id
_entity.type
_entity.pdbx_description
1 polymer ?
#
loop_
_entity_poly.entity_id
_entity_poly.type
_entity_poly.pdbx_seq_one_letter_code
_entity_poly.pdbx_strand_id
1 'polypeptide(L)'
;MGDAFLNERAVSRLAPVSALLLGVVWIAEIARIFHPAPALAAIGAACLAAYALTAWTRASTHIRVLFGLTVAVSVAIAWTQGSAAALQAGFDKAQIFGAFLPSVLMLRATVAASPRIERLRGDLGRLGHEAAQNWTQYGSHGLGAVLNVGAMAILAPVVTRDADRSRLADLARSSARGVGGAVMWSPFFSPSPSRASWFRRRRCGSRWQSAPGWPPSDSPFPMRSSRRRWGGRVSGEASPGWDPWSGPCCS
;
A
#
# COMPACT_ATOMS: atom_id res chain seq x y z
N MET A 1 -22.86 -29.83 -4.39
CA MET A 1 -23.67 -29.03 -5.35
C MET A 1 -24.69 -28.12 -4.66
N GLY A 2 -25.07 -28.36 -3.39
CA GLY A 2 -25.97 -27.49 -2.61
C GLY A 2 -25.36 -26.17 -2.10
N ASP A 3 -24.05 -26.11 -1.86
CA ASP A 3 -23.39 -24.92 -1.31
C ASP A 3 -23.34 -23.74 -2.29
N ALA A 4 -23.29 -24.03 -3.60
CA ALA A 4 -23.24 -23.02 -4.65
C ALA A 4 -24.53 -22.18 -4.71
N PHE A 5 -25.70 -22.83 -4.59
CA PHE A 5 -27.01 -22.16 -4.67
C PHE A 5 -27.38 -21.36 -3.42
N LEU A 6 -26.88 -21.77 -2.24
CA LEU A 6 -27.00 -20.97 -1.01
C LEU A 6 -26.09 -19.74 -1.07
N ASN A 7 -24.90 -19.90 -1.63
CA ASN A 7 -23.94 -18.82 -1.76
C ASN A 7 -24.41 -17.75 -2.76
N GLU A 8 -24.99 -18.11 -3.91
CA GLU A 8 -25.50 -17.12 -4.88
C GLU A 8 -26.63 -16.25 -4.33
N ARG A 9 -27.58 -16.84 -3.59
CA ARG A 9 -28.69 -16.09 -2.97
C ARG A 9 -28.24 -15.24 -1.78
N ALA A 10 -27.29 -15.71 -0.98
CA ALA A 10 -26.69 -14.91 0.08
C ALA A 10 -25.88 -13.74 -0.50
N VAL A 11 -25.12 -13.99 -1.58
CA VAL A 11 -24.32 -12.98 -2.28
C VAL A 11 -25.19 -11.87 -2.88
N SER A 12 -26.35 -12.19 -3.45
CA SER A 12 -27.25 -11.18 -4.03
C SER A 12 -27.91 -10.30 -2.96
N ARG A 13 -28.28 -10.86 -1.80
CA ARG A 13 -28.88 -10.10 -0.69
C ARG A 13 -27.88 -9.23 0.08
N LEU A 14 -26.63 -9.68 0.20
CA LEU A 14 -25.57 -8.96 0.92
C LEU A 14 -24.93 -7.86 0.08
N ALA A 15 -25.06 -7.89 -1.24
CA ALA A 15 -24.53 -6.86 -2.13
C ALA A 15 -25.04 -5.43 -1.83
N PRO A 16 -26.36 -5.17 -1.73
CA PRO A 16 -26.88 -3.83 -1.41
C PRO A 16 -26.48 -3.39 0.00
N VAL A 17 -26.46 -4.32 0.97
CA VAL A 17 -26.00 -4.03 2.35
C VAL A 17 -24.53 -3.62 2.34
N SER A 18 -23.68 -4.33 1.62
CA SER A 18 -22.25 -4.01 1.50
C SER A 18 -22.05 -2.63 0.85
N ALA A 19 -22.82 -2.33 -0.19
CA ALA A 19 -22.77 -1.02 -0.86
C ALA A 19 -23.22 0.11 0.06
N LEU A 20 -24.29 -0.10 0.83
CA LEU A 20 -24.77 0.87 1.82
C LEU A 20 -23.73 1.10 2.93
N LEU A 21 -23.16 0.03 3.49
CA LEU A 21 -22.11 0.13 4.51
C LEU A 21 -20.91 0.92 4.01
N LEU A 22 -20.44 0.64 2.79
CA LEU A 22 -19.34 1.39 2.17
C LEU A 22 -19.74 2.84 1.89
N GLY A 23 -20.97 3.11 1.45
CA GLY A 23 -21.48 4.46 1.26
C GLY A 23 -21.50 5.27 2.56
N VAL A 24 -21.92 4.67 3.67
CA VAL A 24 -21.90 5.30 4.99
C VAL A 24 -20.46 5.56 5.44
N VAL A 25 -19.54 4.59 5.29
CA VAL A 25 -18.10 4.79 5.59
C VAL A 25 -17.54 5.96 4.78
N TRP A 26 -17.86 6.03 3.50
CA TRP A 26 -17.40 7.10 2.60
C TRP A 26 -17.89 8.48 3.05
N ILE A 27 -19.19 8.62 3.31
CA ILE A 27 -19.79 9.88 3.79
C ILE A 27 -19.22 10.26 5.15
N ALA A 28 -19.08 9.30 6.07
CA ALA A 28 -18.53 9.55 7.40
C ALA A 28 -17.08 10.05 7.32
N GLU A 29 -16.24 9.43 6.48
CA GLU A 29 -14.85 9.85 6.31
C GLU A 29 -14.73 11.21 5.61
N ILE A 30 -15.59 11.53 4.64
CA ILE A 30 -15.66 12.89 4.07
C ILE A 30 -16.09 13.90 5.12
N ALA A 31 -17.13 13.60 5.90
CA ALA A 31 -17.60 14.48 6.96
C ALA A 31 -16.50 14.72 8.01
N ARG A 32 -15.69 13.71 8.32
CA ARG A 32 -14.54 13.83 9.24
C ARG A 32 -13.45 14.79 8.76
N ILE A 33 -13.28 14.95 7.45
CA ILE A 33 -12.32 15.91 6.90
C ILE A 33 -12.73 17.35 7.27
N PHE A 34 -14.03 17.64 7.28
CA PHE A 34 -14.56 18.95 7.64
C PHE A 34 -14.79 19.12 9.14
N HIS A 35 -15.20 18.04 9.81
CA HIS A 35 -15.57 18.03 11.23
C HIS A 35 -15.02 16.78 11.92
N PRO A 36 -13.85 16.88 12.60
CA PRO A 36 -13.25 15.77 13.31
C PRO A 36 -14.02 15.45 14.60
N ALA A 37 -15.17 14.79 14.46
CA ALA A 37 -16.01 14.35 15.58
C ALA A 37 -15.72 12.87 15.91
N PRO A 38 -15.50 12.51 17.19
CA PRO A 38 -15.22 11.13 17.59
C PRO A 38 -16.38 10.17 17.30
N ALA A 39 -17.63 10.67 17.32
CA ALA A 39 -18.80 9.87 16.97
C ALA A 39 -18.78 9.42 15.50
N LEU A 40 -18.36 10.28 14.56
CA LEU A 40 -18.24 9.92 13.14
C LEU A 40 -17.16 8.87 12.92
N ALA A 41 -16.05 8.95 13.67
CA ALA A 41 -15.00 7.94 13.64
C ALA A 41 -15.50 6.57 14.08
N ALA A 42 -16.26 6.52 15.18
CA ALA A 42 -16.86 5.29 15.69
C ALA A 42 -17.89 4.68 14.73
N ILE A 43 -18.73 5.51 14.09
CA ILE A 43 -19.69 5.05 13.08
C ILE A 43 -18.95 4.47 11.87
N GLY A 44 -17.96 5.19 11.32
CA GLY A 44 -17.14 4.69 10.22
C GLY A 44 -16.42 3.39 10.57
N ALA A 45 -15.93 3.27 11.80
CA ALA A 45 -15.26 2.07 12.31
C ALA A 45 -16.22 0.88 12.37
N ALA A 46 -17.39 1.08 12.95
CA ALA A 46 -18.42 0.05 13.07
C ALA A 46 -18.92 -0.40 11.69
N CYS A 47 -19.19 0.53 10.77
CA CYS A 47 -19.62 0.19 9.41
C CYS A 47 -18.53 -0.53 8.62
N LEU A 48 -17.26 -0.14 8.76
CA LEU A 48 -16.14 -0.83 8.11
C LEU A 48 -15.93 -2.24 8.68
N ALA A 49 -16.06 -2.41 10.00
CA ALA A 49 -15.99 -3.72 10.65
C ALA A 49 -17.14 -4.62 10.17
N ALA A 50 -18.37 -4.11 10.12
CA ALA A 50 -19.53 -4.82 9.59
C ALA A 50 -19.32 -5.20 8.11
N TYR A 51 -18.76 -4.29 7.31
CA TYR A 51 -18.38 -4.59 5.93
C TYR A 51 -17.32 -5.70 5.87
N ALA A 52 -16.28 -5.65 6.69
CA ALA A 52 -15.25 -6.69 6.72
C ALA A 52 -15.82 -8.07 7.11
N LEU A 53 -16.76 -8.12 8.04
CA LEU A 53 -17.46 -9.35 8.42
C LEU A 53 -18.31 -9.91 7.27
N THR A 54 -19.07 -9.05 6.57
CA THR A 54 -19.84 -9.48 5.38
C THR A 54 -18.94 -9.86 4.20
N ALA A 55 -17.78 -9.23 4.06
CA ALA A 55 -16.78 -9.60 3.07
C ALA A 55 -16.12 -10.95 3.40
N TRP A 56 -15.82 -11.20 4.68
CA TRP A 56 -15.25 -12.47 5.14
C TRP A 56 -16.13 -13.67 4.81
N THR A 57 -17.44 -13.56 5.05
CA THR A 57 -18.39 -14.65 4.74
C THR A 57 -18.53 -14.92 3.23
N ARG A 58 -18.13 -13.97 2.38
CA ARG A 58 -18.15 -14.12 0.91
C ARG A 58 -16.78 -14.47 0.31
N ALA A 59 -15.71 -14.27 1.06
CA ALA A 59 -14.35 -14.52 0.61
C ALA A 59 -14.08 -16.02 0.40
N SER A 60 -13.17 -16.35 -0.52
CA SER A 60 -12.70 -17.73 -0.70
C SER A 60 -11.94 -18.22 0.53
N THR A 61 -11.89 -19.54 0.75
CA THR A 61 -11.20 -20.14 1.91
C THR A 61 -9.77 -19.65 2.05
N HIS A 62 -9.04 -19.51 0.93
CA HIS A 62 -7.67 -18.99 0.95
C HIS A 62 -7.59 -17.55 1.47
N ILE A 63 -8.49 -16.67 1.02
CA ILE A 63 -8.55 -15.27 1.50
C ILE A 63 -8.93 -15.23 2.99
N ARG A 64 -9.87 -16.08 3.42
CA ARG A 64 -10.24 -16.19 4.84
C ARG A 64 -9.04 -16.63 5.69
N VAL A 65 -8.30 -17.65 5.26
CA VAL A 65 -7.09 -18.10 5.97
C VAL A 65 -6.05 -16.98 6.07
N LEU A 66 -5.78 -16.26 4.97
CA LEU A 66 -4.84 -15.14 4.97
C LEU A 66 -5.26 -13.99 5.90
N PHE A 67 -6.53 -13.59 5.84
CA PHE A 67 -7.05 -12.57 6.74
C PHE A 67 -7.00 -13.04 8.20
N GLY A 68 -7.39 -14.29 8.47
CA GLY A 68 -7.34 -14.87 9.81
C GLY A 68 -5.94 -14.90 10.39
N LEU A 69 -4.95 -15.30 9.59
CA LEU A 69 -3.54 -15.27 9.97
C LEU A 69 -3.08 -13.83 10.27
N THR A 70 -3.47 -12.87 9.43
CA THR A 70 -3.11 -11.46 9.63
C THR A 70 -3.69 -10.90 10.92
N VAL A 71 -4.94 -11.24 11.24
CA VAL A 71 -5.59 -10.87 12.51
C VAL A 71 -4.89 -11.56 13.68
N ALA A 72 -4.61 -12.86 13.59
CA ALA A 72 -3.92 -13.61 14.65
C ALA A 72 -2.54 -13.03 14.97
N VAL A 73 -1.74 -12.71 13.94
CA VAL A 73 -0.44 -12.04 14.11
C VAL A 73 -0.60 -10.67 14.74
N SER A 74 -1.59 -9.87 14.28
CA SER A 74 -1.85 -8.54 14.85
C SER A 74 -2.22 -8.62 16.34
N VAL A 75 -3.06 -9.57 16.72
CA VAL A 75 -3.45 -9.82 18.12
C VAL A 75 -2.26 -10.30 18.95
N ALA A 76 -1.45 -11.23 18.44
CA ALA A 76 -0.23 -11.69 19.12
C ALA A 76 0.74 -10.54 19.39
N ILE A 77 0.97 -9.67 18.39
CA ILE A 77 1.80 -8.48 18.52
C ILE A 77 1.23 -7.52 19.59
N ALA A 78 -0.07 -7.29 19.61
CA ALA A 78 -0.71 -6.45 20.62
C ALA A 78 -0.62 -7.04 22.03
N TRP A 79 -0.74 -8.37 22.14
CA TRP A 79 -0.58 -9.10 23.39
C TRP A 79 0.83 -8.95 23.96
N THR A 80 1.87 -9.14 23.13
CA THR A 80 3.27 -8.98 23.57
C THR A 80 3.60 -7.56 24.03
N GLN A 81 2.88 -6.56 23.54
CA GLN A 81 3.02 -5.16 23.95
C GLN A 81 2.09 -4.77 25.11
N GLY A 82 1.20 -5.67 25.56
CA GLY A 82 0.22 -5.40 26.61
C GLY A 82 -0.75 -4.26 26.29
N SER A 83 -0.96 -3.93 25.01
CA SER A 83 -1.73 -2.74 24.60
C SER A 83 -2.79 -3.07 23.58
N ALA A 84 -4.04 -3.18 24.05
CA ALA A 84 -5.22 -3.26 23.18
C ALA A 84 -5.42 -1.97 22.36
N ALA A 85 -4.95 -0.83 22.88
CA ALA A 85 -5.01 0.45 22.19
C ALA A 85 -4.20 0.45 20.88
N ALA A 86 -3.16 -0.39 20.76
CA ALA A 86 -2.40 -0.54 19.52
C ALA A 86 -3.26 -1.11 18.37
N LEU A 87 -4.17 -2.05 18.67
CA LEU A 87 -5.10 -2.59 17.67
C LEU A 87 -6.09 -1.52 17.23
N GLN A 88 -6.67 -0.77 18.18
CA GLN A 88 -7.60 0.31 17.86
C GLN A 88 -6.93 1.39 17.00
N ALA A 89 -5.74 1.85 17.39
CA ALA A 89 -5.01 2.86 16.63
C ALA A 89 -4.60 2.35 15.23
N GLY A 90 -4.32 1.05 15.09
CA GLY A 90 -4.10 0.42 13.79
C GLY A 90 -5.35 0.40 12.93
N PHE A 91 -6.50 0.06 13.53
CA PHE A 91 -7.80 0.03 12.87
C PHE A 91 -8.24 1.43 12.42
N ASP A 92 -8.10 2.43 13.27
CA ASP A 92 -8.42 3.83 12.95
C ASP A 92 -7.58 4.33 11.75
N LYS A 93 -6.29 3.96 11.70
CA LYS A 93 -5.44 4.25 10.53
C LYS A 93 -5.89 3.50 9.28
N ALA A 94 -6.38 2.27 9.43
CA ALA A 94 -6.87 1.47 8.33
C ALA A 94 -8.18 2.01 7.72
N GLN A 95 -8.95 2.82 8.46
CA GLN A 95 -10.20 3.43 7.96
C GLN A 95 -9.99 4.26 6.70
N ILE A 96 -8.83 4.92 6.57
CA ILE A 96 -8.47 5.70 5.37
C ILE A 96 -8.47 4.81 4.11
N PHE A 97 -7.96 3.58 4.23
CA PHE A 97 -8.03 2.60 3.13
C PHE A 97 -9.45 2.07 2.92
N GLY A 98 -10.23 1.94 4.00
CA GLY A 98 -11.65 1.62 3.93
C GLY A 98 -12.45 2.64 3.11
N ALA A 99 -12.15 3.93 3.27
CA ALA A 99 -12.77 5.02 2.51
C ALA A 99 -12.45 4.97 1.01
N PHE A 100 -11.33 4.36 0.63
CA PHE A 100 -10.92 4.22 -0.77
C PHE A 100 -11.70 3.13 -1.52
N LEU A 101 -12.18 2.09 -0.83
CA LEU A 101 -12.98 1.01 -1.42
C LEU A 101 -14.21 1.52 -2.21
N PRO A 102 -15.08 2.38 -1.64
CA PRO A 102 -16.21 2.96 -2.37
C PRO A 102 -15.78 3.69 -3.64
N SER A 103 -14.70 4.46 -3.59
CA SER A 103 -14.18 5.18 -4.76
C SER A 103 -13.71 4.22 -5.86
N VAL A 104 -13.03 3.13 -5.51
CA VAL A 104 -12.63 2.08 -6.47
C VAL A 104 -13.85 1.39 -7.06
N LEU A 105 -14.86 1.08 -6.25
CA LEU A 105 -16.11 0.46 -6.74
C LEU A 105 -16.88 1.40 -7.66
N MET A 106 -16.94 2.69 -7.34
CA MET A 106 -17.54 3.71 -8.19
C MET A 106 -16.80 3.80 -9.52
N LEU A 107 -15.47 3.91 -9.50
CA LEU A 107 -14.65 3.96 -10.71
C LEU A 107 -14.82 2.70 -11.56
N ARG A 108 -14.84 1.52 -10.94
CA ARG A 108 -15.16 0.25 -11.62
C ARG A 108 -16.54 0.28 -12.27
N ALA A 109 -17.56 0.78 -11.57
CA ALA A 109 -18.92 0.90 -12.10
C ALA A 109 -18.98 1.88 -13.28
N THR A 110 -18.30 3.03 -13.18
CA THR A 110 -18.19 4.01 -14.26
C THR A 110 -17.49 3.42 -15.48
N VAL A 111 -16.39 2.68 -15.29
CA VAL A 111 -15.70 1.97 -16.37
C VAL A 111 -16.60 0.92 -17.00
N ALA A 112 -17.31 0.12 -16.20
CA ALA A 112 -18.22 -0.90 -16.69
C ALA A 112 -19.43 -0.32 -17.47
N ALA A 113 -19.91 0.87 -17.11
CA ALA A 113 -21.02 1.55 -17.79
C ALA A 113 -20.56 2.35 -19.03
N SER A 114 -19.26 2.55 -19.23
CA SER A 114 -18.75 3.40 -20.31
C SER A 114 -18.80 2.69 -21.67
N PRO A 115 -19.45 3.27 -22.70
CA PRO A 115 -19.49 2.68 -24.04
C PRO A 115 -18.12 2.69 -24.74
N ARG A 116 -17.17 3.54 -24.28
CA ARG A 116 -15.79 3.54 -24.81
C ARG A 116 -15.04 2.27 -24.44
N ILE A 117 -15.37 1.66 -23.30
CA ILE A 117 -14.75 0.40 -22.87
C ILE A 117 -15.15 -0.75 -23.79
N GLU A 118 -16.35 -0.71 -24.38
CA GLU A 118 -16.75 -1.73 -25.35
C GLU A 118 -15.88 -1.69 -26.62
N ARG A 119 -15.55 -0.47 -27.10
CA ARG A 119 -14.63 -0.30 -28.24
C ARG A 119 -13.23 -0.79 -27.90
N LEU A 120 -12.69 -0.35 -26.76
CA LEU A 120 -11.38 -0.80 -26.27
C LEU A 120 -11.32 -2.32 -26.14
N ARG A 121 -12.39 -2.93 -25.61
CA ARG A 121 -12.49 -4.40 -25.51
C ARG A 121 -12.51 -5.07 -26.88
N GLY A 122 -13.27 -4.53 -27.84
CA GLY A 122 -13.28 -5.01 -29.22
C GLY A 122 -11.88 -4.97 -29.86
N ASP A 123 -11.16 -3.88 -29.67
CA ASP A 123 -9.79 -3.72 -30.17
C ASP A 123 -8.83 -4.71 -29.49
N LEU A 124 -8.92 -4.88 -28.16
CA LEU A 124 -8.12 -5.85 -27.40
C LEU A 124 -8.43 -7.31 -27.76
N GLY A 125 -9.70 -7.62 -28.03
CA GLY A 125 -10.13 -8.96 -28.43
C GLY A 125 -9.52 -9.38 -29.77
N ARG A 126 -9.27 -8.41 -30.66
CA ARG A 126 -8.61 -8.61 -31.97
C ARG A 126 -7.10 -8.73 -31.88
N LEU A 127 -6.48 -8.37 -30.75
CA LEU A 127 -5.05 -8.55 -30.55
C LEU A 127 -4.71 -10.03 -30.41
N GLY A 128 -3.54 -10.39 -30.95
CA GLY A 128 -2.90 -11.68 -30.67
C GLY A 128 -2.65 -11.88 -29.17
N HIS A 129 -2.48 -13.14 -28.76
CA HIS A 129 -2.36 -13.51 -27.35
C HIS A 129 -1.23 -12.77 -26.61
N GLU A 130 -0.04 -12.68 -27.20
CA GLU A 130 1.11 -11.98 -26.60
C GLU A 130 0.89 -10.47 -26.48
N ALA A 131 0.30 -9.84 -27.51
CA ALA A 131 0.00 -8.41 -27.48
C ALA A 131 -1.03 -8.08 -26.38
N ALA A 132 -2.05 -8.93 -26.21
CA ALA A 132 -3.03 -8.79 -25.13
C ALA A 132 -2.40 -8.99 -23.75
N GLN A 133 -1.47 -9.93 -23.60
CA GLN A 133 -0.71 -10.10 -22.35
C GLN A 133 0.14 -8.86 -22.04
N ASN A 134 0.88 -8.34 -23.00
CA ASN A 134 1.72 -7.16 -22.80
C ASN A 134 0.88 -5.94 -22.45
N TRP A 135 -0.21 -5.71 -23.18
CA TRP A 135 -1.13 -4.60 -22.89
C TRP A 135 -1.71 -4.72 -21.47
N THR A 136 -2.12 -5.92 -21.07
CA THR A 136 -2.62 -6.17 -19.70
C THR A 136 -1.55 -5.94 -18.65
N GLN A 137 -0.29 -6.33 -18.91
CA GLN A 137 0.83 -6.11 -18.00
C GLN A 137 1.11 -4.62 -17.81
N TYR A 138 1.26 -3.86 -18.91
CA TYR A 138 1.57 -2.43 -18.83
C TYR A 138 0.38 -1.61 -18.32
N GLY A 139 -0.84 -1.96 -18.73
CA GLY A 139 -2.06 -1.32 -18.25
C GLY A 139 -2.26 -1.52 -16.75
N SER A 140 -2.07 -2.75 -16.27
CA SER A 140 -2.12 -3.05 -14.83
C SER A 140 -0.96 -2.44 -14.05
N HIS A 141 0.22 -2.29 -14.66
CA HIS A 141 1.35 -1.59 -14.06
C HIS A 141 1.06 -0.09 -13.88
N GLY A 142 0.61 0.60 -14.94
CA GLY A 142 0.26 2.01 -14.88
C GLY A 142 -0.88 2.29 -13.90
N LEU A 143 -1.96 1.49 -13.96
CA LEU A 143 -3.07 1.61 -13.00
C LEU A 143 -2.63 1.24 -11.57
N GLY A 144 -1.76 0.24 -11.42
CA GLY A 144 -1.19 -0.17 -10.14
C GLY A 144 -0.32 0.90 -9.50
N ALA A 145 0.37 1.72 -10.30
CA ALA A 145 1.21 2.81 -9.77
C ALA A 145 0.35 3.88 -9.07
N VAL A 146 -0.87 4.10 -9.56
CA VAL A 146 -1.80 5.12 -9.04
C VAL A 146 -2.75 4.54 -7.98
N LEU A 147 -3.32 3.36 -8.25
CA LEU A 147 -4.44 2.78 -7.48
C LEU A 147 -4.04 1.56 -6.66
N ASN A 148 -2.82 1.05 -6.84
CA ASN A 148 -2.23 -0.09 -6.15
C ASN A 148 -3.18 -1.31 -6.17
N VAL A 149 -3.88 -1.56 -5.05
CA VAL A 149 -4.81 -2.69 -4.88
C VAL A 149 -6.08 -2.53 -5.73
N GLY A 150 -6.49 -1.31 -6.07
CA GLY A 150 -7.70 -1.03 -6.84
C GLY A 150 -7.60 -1.29 -8.35
N ALA A 151 -6.38 -1.41 -8.89
CA ALA A 151 -6.13 -1.53 -10.32
C ALA A 151 -6.84 -2.75 -10.94
N MET A 152 -6.79 -3.89 -10.26
CA MET A 152 -7.44 -5.13 -10.73
C MET A 152 -8.96 -5.00 -10.80
N ALA A 153 -9.59 -4.29 -9.86
CA ALA A 153 -11.03 -4.13 -9.83
C ALA A 153 -11.52 -3.36 -11.07
N ILE A 154 -10.73 -2.40 -11.54
CA ILE A 154 -11.03 -1.56 -12.70
C ILE A 154 -10.68 -2.27 -14.01
N LEU A 155 -9.58 -3.03 -14.03
CA LEU A 155 -9.11 -3.71 -15.23
C LEU A 155 -9.93 -4.99 -15.52
N ALA A 156 -10.46 -5.64 -14.49
CA ALA A 156 -11.29 -6.85 -14.63
C ALA A 156 -12.36 -6.74 -15.73
N PRO A 157 -13.29 -5.76 -15.73
CA PRO A 157 -14.31 -5.65 -16.77
C PRO A 157 -13.76 -5.44 -18.19
N VAL A 158 -12.51 -4.96 -18.34
CA VAL A 158 -11.87 -4.77 -19.65
C VAL A 158 -11.32 -6.09 -20.18
N VAL A 159 -10.73 -6.91 -19.29
CA VAL A 159 -9.89 -8.06 -19.67
C VAL A 159 -10.64 -9.40 -19.59
N THR A 160 -11.70 -9.52 -18.79
CA THR A 160 -12.33 -10.82 -18.47
C THR A 160 -13.59 -11.15 -19.28
N ARG A 161 -14.12 -10.24 -20.10
CA ARG A 161 -15.35 -10.51 -20.84
C ARG A 161 -15.01 -11.27 -22.12
N ASP A 162 -15.63 -12.44 -22.31
CA ASP A 162 -15.51 -13.33 -23.48
C ASP A 162 -14.14 -14.01 -23.68
N ALA A 163 -13.27 -14.01 -22.68
CA ALA A 163 -12.01 -14.75 -22.72
C ALA A 163 -12.17 -16.21 -22.25
N ASP A 164 -11.63 -17.16 -23.01
CA ASP A 164 -11.54 -18.56 -22.60
C ASP A 164 -10.73 -18.73 -21.31
N ARG A 165 -11.03 -19.79 -20.52
CA ARG A 165 -10.41 -19.99 -19.20
C ARG A 165 -8.88 -19.98 -19.22
N SER A 166 -8.25 -20.55 -20.25
CA SER A 166 -6.78 -20.57 -20.39
C SER A 166 -6.24 -19.15 -20.61
N ARG A 167 -6.81 -18.43 -21.57
CA ARG A 167 -6.48 -17.01 -21.85
C ARG A 167 -6.70 -16.13 -20.62
N LEU A 168 -7.78 -16.38 -19.87
CA LEU A 168 -8.13 -15.61 -18.68
C LEU A 168 -7.11 -15.83 -17.54
N ALA A 169 -6.60 -17.04 -17.37
CA ALA A 169 -5.53 -17.34 -16.40
C ALA A 169 -4.21 -16.63 -16.75
N ASP A 170 -3.86 -16.59 -18.03
CA ASP A 170 -2.64 -15.93 -18.49
C ASP A 170 -2.71 -14.40 -18.37
N LEU A 171 -3.87 -13.82 -18.73
CA LEU A 171 -4.13 -12.40 -18.54
C LEU A 171 -4.14 -12.02 -17.06
N ALA A 172 -4.73 -12.86 -16.19
CA ALA A 172 -4.68 -12.65 -14.74
C ALA A 172 -3.25 -12.69 -14.19
N ARG A 173 -2.42 -13.63 -14.68
CA ARG A 173 -1.01 -13.74 -14.29
C ARG A 173 -0.20 -12.52 -14.76
N SER A 174 -0.40 -12.10 -16.01
CA SER A 174 0.20 -10.90 -16.58
C SER A 174 -0.18 -9.66 -15.76
N SER A 175 -1.46 -9.52 -15.43
CA SER A 175 -1.97 -8.41 -14.63
C SER A 175 -1.39 -8.40 -13.21
N ALA A 176 -1.29 -9.57 -12.56
CA ALA A 176 -0.68 -9.69 -11.23
C ALA A 176 0.80 -9.27 -11.24
N ARG A 177 1.55 -9.63 -12.29
CA ARG A 177 2.95 -9.18 -12.49
C ARG A 177 3.03 -7.66 -12.69
N GLY A 178 2.15 -7.10 -13.51
CA GLY A 178 2.11 -5.65 -13.75
C GLY A 178 1.85 -4.85 -12.48
N VAL A 179 0.80 -5.21 -11.72
CA VAL A 179 0.49 -4.60 -10.41
C VAL A 179 1.65 -4.79 -9.44
N GLY A 180 2.20 -6.01 -9.34
CA GLY A 180 3.34 -6.30 -8.46
C GLY A 180 4.56 -5.44 -8.77
N GLY A 181 4.86 -5.23 -10.06
CA GLY A 181 5.93 -4.33 -10.49
C GLY A 181 5.66 -2.87 -10.16
N ALA A 182 4.40 -2.43 -10.14
CA ALA A 182 4.04 -1.04 -9.88
C ALA A 182 4.30 -0.62 -8.42
N VAL A 183 4.22 -1.57 -7.49
CA VAL A 183 4.51 -1.37 -6.07
C VAL A 183 5.92 -0.82 -5.85
N MET A 184 6.89 -1.26 -6.67
CA MET A 184 8.29 -0.82 -6.55
C MET A 184 8.50 0.67 -6.82
N TRP A 185 7.63 1.30 -7.60
CA TRP A 185 7.76 2.71 -8.02
C TRP A 185 6.75 3.62 -7.35
N SER A 186 5.88 3.07 -6.51
CA SER A 186 4.83 3.85 -5.86
C SER A 186 5.44 4.83 -4.86
N PRO A 187 5.02 6.12 -4.86
CA PRO A 187 5.58 7.15 -3.98
C PRO A 187 5.44 6.80 -2.50
N PHE A 188 4.49 5.92 -2.14
CA PHE A 188 4.32 5.37 -0.79
C PHE A 188 5.53 4.55 -0.30
N PHE A 189 6.29 3.95 -1.21
CA PHE A 189 7.48 3.14 -0.93
C PHE A 189 8.80 3.87 -1.15
N SER A 190 8.79 5.04 -1.79
CA SER A 190 9.98 5.87 -1.86
C SER A 190 10.45 6.24 -0.44
N PRO A 191 11.73 6.04 -0.09
CA PRO A 191 12.24 6.38 1.23
C PRO A 191 12.20 7.91 1.38
N SER A 192 11.14 8.40 2.02
CA SER A 192 11.09 9.78 2.48
C SER A 192 12.27 10.03 3.45
N PRO A 193 13.04 11.13 3.30
CA PRO A 193 14.17 11.45 4.16
C PRO A 193 13.82 11.49 5.67
N SER A 194 12.54 11.71 5.99
CA SER A 194 12.03 11.71 7.36
C SER A 194 12.03 10.34 8.07
N ARG A 195 12.02 9.22 7.32
CA ARG A 195 12.07 7.86 7.91
C ARG A 195 13.49 7.40 8.23
N ALA A 196 14.50 7.93 7.54
CA ALA A 196 15.90 7.61 7.80
C ALA A 196 16.40 8.14 9.17
N SER A 197 15.88 9.30 9.61
CA SER A 197 16.22 9.89 10.91
C SER A 197 15.59 9.14 12.09
N TRP A 198 14.44 8.49 11.88
CA TRP A 198 13.75 7.70 12.90
C TRP A 198 14.49 6.40 13.25
N PHE A 199 15.05 5.71 12.26
CA PHE A 199 15.91 4.54 12.49
C PHE A 199 17.26 4.93 13.13
N ARG A 200 17.80 6.11 12.79
CA ARG A 200 19.04 6.62 13.40
C ARG A 200 18.85 7.01 14.88
N ARG A 201 17.68 7.56 15.26
CA ARG A 201 17.37 7.87 16.68
C ARG A 201 17.23 6.63 17.57
N ARG A 202 16.69 5.51 17.07
CA ARG A 202 16.55 4.29 17.88
C ARG A 202 17.87 3.54 18.12
N ARG A 203 18.86 3.64 17.21
CA ARG A 203 20.19 3.03 17.45
C ARG A 203 21.06 3.80 18.44
N CYS A 204 20.86 5.12 18.61
CA CYS A 204 21.61 5.89 19.61
C CYS A 204 20.93 5.98 20.98
N GLY A 205 19.65 5.61 21.11
CA GLY A 205 18.88 5.77 22.34
C GLY A 205 19.09 4.70 23.42
N SER A 206 19.78 3.59 23.14
CA SER A 206 19.90 2.46 24.08
C SER A 206 21.32 2.14 24.55
N ARG A 207 22.31 3.02 24.31
CA ARG A 207 23.72 2.77 24.67
C ARG A 207 24.44 3.99 25.29
N TRP A 208 23.75 4.84 26.03
CA TRP A 208 24.39 6.00 26.68
C TRP A 208 23.84 6.37 28.08
N GLN A 209 23.12 5.47 28.77
CA GLN A 209 22.64 5.74 30.14
C GLN A 209 23.30 4.87 31.23
N SER A 210 24.36 4.13 30.92
CA SER A 210 25.07 3.31 31.91
C SER A 210 26.59 3.44 31.78
N ALA A 211 27.09 4.65 31.97
CA ALA A 211 28.49 4.89 32.31
C ALA A 211 28.53 5.79 33.56
N PRO A 212 28.99 5.29 34.72
CA PRO A 212 29.19 6.12 35.90
C PRO A 212 30.54 6.86 35.80
N GLY A 213 30.50 8.17 36.06
CA GLY A 213 31.68 8.96 36.43
C GLY A 213 32.49 9.54 35.27
N TRP A 214 32.23 10.80 34.95
CA TRP A 214 33.23 11.70 34.38
C TRP A 214 33.35 12.92 35.29
N PRO A 215 34.57 13.26 35.78
CA PRO A 215 34.77 14.46 36.59
C PRO A 215 34.71 15.72 35.71
N PRO A 216 34.41 16.89 36.30
CA PRO A 216 34.39 18.15 35.57
C PRO A 216 35.83 18.53 35.18
N SER A 217 36.10 18.58 33.88
CA SER A 217 37.37 19.09 33.35
C SER A 217 37.24 20.59 33.12
N ASP A 218 37.61 21.39 34.12
CA ASP A 218 37.98 22.78 33.94
C ASP A 218 39.35 22.84 33.24
N SER A 219 39.35 23.09 31.94
CA SER A 219 40.51 23.69 31.28
C SER A 219 40.10 24.44 30.01
N PRO A 220 40.61 25.66 29.79
CA PRO A 220 40.31 26.47 28.63
C PRO A 220 41.13 26.00 27.42
N PHE A 221 40.46 25.54 26.36
CA PHE A 221 41.12 25.23 25.09
C PHE A 221 41.54 26.53 24.37
N PRO A 222 42.80 26.64 23.91
CA PRO A 222 43.24 27.78 23.12
C PRO A 222 42.81 27.66 21.66
N MET A 223 42.27 28.76 21.12
CA MET A 223 42.10 28.99 19.69
C MET A 223 43.44 28.84 18.96
N ARG A 224 43.51 27.91 17.99
CA ARG A 224 44.56 27.93 16.97
C ARG A 224 43.94 28.19 15.61
N SER A 225 44.06 29.44 15.17
CA SER A 225 43.77 29.87 13.81
C SER A 225 44.88 29.36 12.88
N SER A 226 44.50 28.65 11.82
CA SER A 226 45.37 28.47 10.67
C SER A 226 44.59 28.74 9.40
N ARG A 227 44.62 30.02 8.98
CA ARG A 227 44.44 30.39 7.58
C ARG A 227 45.53 29.69 6.76
N ARG A 228 45.14 28.86 5.80
CA ARG A 228 45.96 28.65 4.60
C ARG A 228 45.10 28.91 3.37
N ARG A 229 45.42 30.04 2.76
CA ARG A 229 45.04 30.49 1.43
C ARG A 229 46.01 29.83 0.46
N TRP A 230 45.54 29.05 -0.51
CA TRP A 230 46.28 28.76 -1.74
C TRP A 230 45.28 28.64 -2.89
N GLY A 231 45.36 29.59 -3.81
CA GLY A 231 44.74 29.50 -5.13
C GLY A 231 45.71 28.86 -6.10
N GLY A 232 45.17 28.24 -7.15
CA GLY A 232 45.95 27.65 -8.23
C GLY A 232 45.04 26.87 -9.17
N ARG A 233 44.72 27.51 -10.30
CA ARG A 233 43.98 26.95 -11.44
C ARG A 233 44.98 26.15 -12.29
N VAL A 234 44.55 25.06 -12.94
CA VAL A 234 44.78 24.68 -14.36
C VAL A 234 44.48 23.17 -14.56
N SER A 235 43.55 22.94 -15.48
CA SER A 235 43.37 21.89 -16.49
C SER A 235 44.18 20.58 -16.45
N GLY A 236 43.51 19.46 -16.76
CA GLY A 236 44.14 18.28 -17.36
C GLY A 236 43.46 16.96 -17.00
N GLU A 237 43.12 16.18 -18.02
CA GLU A 237 42.47 14.86 -18.01
C GLU A 237 43.03 13.82 -17.03
N ALA A 238 42.13 13.02 -16.42
CA ALA A 238 42.12 11.55 -16.49
C ALA A 238 41.07 10.99 -15.51
N SER A 239 40.14 10.18 -16.04
CA SER A 239 39.10 9.46 -15.30
C SER A 239 39.69 8.48 -14.27
N PRO A 240 39.20 8.46 -13.02
CA PRO A 240 39.37 7.31 -12.13
C PRO A 240 38.08 6.48 -12.06
N GLY A 241 38.23 5.17 -12.17
CA GLY A 241 37.17 4.18 -12.00
C GLY A 241 36.42 4.36 -10.68
N TRP A 242 35.10 4.28 -10.78
CA TRP A 242 34.18 4.31 -9.65
C TRP A 242 34.11 2.91 -9.03
N ASP A 243 34.78 2.71 -7.89
CA ASP A 243 34.62 1.54 -7.03
C ASP A 243 33.73 1.93 -5.82
N PRO A 244 32.47 1.47 -5.73
CA PRO A 244 31.54 1.93 -4.70
C PRO A 244 31.69 1.24 -3.33
N TRP A 245 32.79 0.51 -3.06
CA TRP A 245 32.93 -0.36 -1.87
C TRP A 245 34.20 -0.18 -1.03
N SER A 246 34.90 0.95 -1.13
CA SER A 246 36.05 1.24 -0.26
C SER A 246 35.84 2.52 0.54
N GLY A 247 35.25 2.38 1.73
CA GLY A 247 35.21 3.39 2.79
C GLY A 247 35.64 2.78 4.13
N PRO A 248 36.48 3.46 4.93
CA PRO A 248 37.25 2.86 6.02
C PRO A 248 36.43 2.60 7.28
N CYS A 249 36.69 1.46 7.93
CA CYS A 249 36.26 1.19 9.30
C CYS A 249 36.92 2.18 10.27
N CYS A 250 36.10 2.74 11.16
CA CYS A 250 36.50 3.65 12.22
C CYS A 250 37.63 3.10 13.10
N SER A 251 38.62 3.94 13.35
CA SER A 251 39.47 3.95 14.56
C SER A 251 38.99 5.05 15.49
#